data_AF-A0A367B3U5-F1
#
_entry.id   AF-A0A367B3U5-F1
#
_cell.length_a   1.000
_cell.length_b   1.000
_cell.length_c   1.000
_cell.angle_alpha   90.00
_cell.angle_beta   90.00
_cell.angle_gamma   90.00
#
_symmetry.space_group_name_H-M   'P 1'
#
loop_
_entity.id
_entity.type
_entity.pdbx_description
1 polymer ?
#
loop_
_entity_poly.entity_id
_entity_poly.type
_entity_poly.pdbx_seq_one_letter_code
_entity_poly.pdbx_strand_id
1 'polypeptide(L)'
;MELERTFYEGVGRVVVAAAGLDFLLATMVRLLDPSEDDLWAVASRPGFAVKALDKIGRRMPPGDEMYDKARAIAADAQKVLHERHRIAHSLHVVTETAAGVREAVTVHPRTEMLKTRQRGADGEAGPELLPTADELAALTHRVLGVGARAAEWLVRYTGMPDPSRT
;
A
#
# COMPACT_ATOMS: atom_id res chain seq x y z
N MET A 1 -14.41 -15.69 -18.65
CA MET A 1 -13.33 -14.85 -19.24
C MET A 1 -13.44 -13.37 -18.86
N GLU A 2 -14.59 -12.69 -19.03
CA GLU A 2 -14.67 -11.25 -18.66
C GLU A 2 -14.42 -10.97 -17.16
N LEU A 3 -14.98 -11.78 -16.26
CA LEU A 3 -14.81 -11.59 -14.80
C LEU A 3 -13.33 -11.66 -14.36
N GLU A 4 -12.58 -12.58 -14.97
CA GLU A 4 -11.15 -12.81 -14.72
C GLU A 4 -10.30 -11.65 -15.28
N ARG A 5 -10.64 -11.16 -16.47
CA ARG A 5 -10.01 -9.97 -17.06
C ARG A 5 -10.21 -8.74 -16.17
N THR A 6 -11.44 -8.44 -15.76
CA THR A 6 -11.76 -7.29 -14.89
C THR A 6 -11.01 -7.37 -13.56
N PHE A 7 -10.89 -8.55 -12.99
CA PHE A 7 -10.10 -8.78 -11.77
C PHE A 7 -8.61 -8.44 -11.99
N TYR A 8 -7.97 -8.99 -13.01
CA TYR A 8 -6.55 -8.73 -13.27
C TYR A 8 -6.27 -7.28 -13.66
N GLU A 9 -7.17 -6.64 -14.41
CA GLU A 9 -7.11 -5.20 -14.68
C GLU A 9 -7.20 -4.39 -13.38
N GLY A 10 -8.10 -4.77 -12.46
CA GLY A 10 -8.22 -4.15 -11.14
C GLY A 10 -6.94 -4.29 -10.30
N VAL A 11 -6.35 -5.49 -10.26
CA VAL A 11 -5.06 -5.73 -9.59
C VAL A 11 -3.96 -4.85 -10.20
N GLY A 12 -3.88 -4.79 -11.53
CA GLY A 12 -2.92 -3.95 -12.24
C GLY A 12 -3.05 -2.48 -11.86
N ARG A 13 -4.28 -1.95 -11.81
CA ARG A 13 -4.55 -0.56 -11.39
C ARG A 13 -4.11 -0.28 -9.96
N VAL A 14 -4.39 -1.18 -9.01
CA VAL A 14 -3.92 -1.06 -7.62
C VAL A 14 -2.39 -1.03 -7.56
N VAL A 15 -1.72 -1.91 -8.32
CA VAL A 15 -0.24 -1.97 -8.34
C VAL A 15 0.37 -0.68 -8.87
N VAL A 16 -0.13 -0.17 -10.00
CA VAL A 16 0.35 1.09 -10.60
C VAL A 16 0.10 2.27 -9.67
N ALA A 17 -1.10 2.39 -9.10
CA ALA A 17 -1.43 3.46 -8.16
C ALA A 17 -0.52 3.41 -6.91
N ALA A 18 -0.28 2.22 -6.37
CA ALA A 18 0.57 2.03 -5.19
C ALA A 18 2.04 2.40 -5.48
N ALA A 19 2.56 2.03 -6.66
CA ALA A 19 3.90 2.43 -7.08
C ALA A 19 4.03 3.95 -7.22
N GLY A 20 3.02 4.61 -7.80
CA GLY A 20 2.97 6.07 -7.88
C GLY A 20 2.95 6.74 -6.49
N LEU A 21 2.15 6.20 -5.56
CA LEU A 21 2.14 6.67 -4.18
C LEU A 21 3.52 6.49 -3.50
N ASP A 22 4.13 5.31 -3.61
CA ASP A 22 5.46 5.04 -3.05
C ASP A 22 6.51 6.04 -3.57
N PHE A 23 6.47 6.38 -4.85
CA PHE A 23 7.36 7.38 -5.45
C PHE A 23 7.17 8.78 -4.84
N LEU A 24 5.91 9.22 -4.68
CA LEU A 24 5.61 10.51 -4.07
C LEU A 24 6.11 10.56 -2.62
N LEU A 25 5.86 9.50 -1.84
CA LEU A 25 6.32 9.39 -0.46
C LEU A 25 7.86 9.40 -0.36
N ALA A 26 8.55 8.67 -1.25
CA ALA A 26 10.00 8.70 -1.33
C ALA A 26 10.54 10.10 -1.65
N THR A 27 9.82 10.87 -2.47
CA THR A 27 10.15 12.27 -2.78
C THR A 27 9.96 13.16 -1.55
N MET A 28 8.87 12.96 -0.80
CA MET A 28 8.66 13.66 0.48
C MET A 28 9.78 13.37 1.47
N VAL A 29 10.20 12.09 1.63
CA VAL A 29 11.33 11.71 2.50
C VAL A 29 12.57 12.54 2.20
N ARG A 30 12.93 12.68 0.92
CA ARG A 30 14.13 13.43 0.49
C ARG A 30 14.09 14.91 0.85
N LEU A 31 12.90 15.50 0.96
CA LEU A 31 12.71 16.91 1.28
C LEU A 31 12.67 17.19 2.79
N LEU A 32 12.44 16.16 3.60
CA LEU A 32 12.19 16.28 5.04
C LEU A 32 13.42 15.97 5.90
N ASP A 33 14.61 16.34 5.43
CA ASP A 33 15.90 16.12 6.11
C ASP A 33 16.09 14.67 6.62
N PRO A 34 16.13 13.69 5.69
CA PRO A 34 16.24 12.29 6.05
C PRO A 34 17.65 11.96 6.55
N SER A 35 17.77 10.99 7.47
CA SER A 35 19.08 10.40 7.74
C SER A 35 19.55 9.52 6.58
N GLU A 36 20.84 9.18 6.53
CA GLU A 36 21.36 8.24 5.53
C GLU A 36 20.61 6.89 5.57
N ASP A 37 20.33 6.38 6.78
CA ASP A 37 19.51 5.18 6.98
C ASP A 37 18.10 5.30 6.38
N ASP A 38 17.50 6.49 6.42
CA ASP A 38 16.15 6.72 5.88
C ASP A 38 16.20 6.65 4.34
N LEU A 39 17.25 7.19 3.73
CA LEU A 39 17.48 7.12 2.28
C LEU A 39 17.77 5.69 1.82
N TRP A 40 18.60 4.95 2.55
CA TRP A 40 18.87 3.52 2.27
C TRP A 40 17.61 2.68 2.39
N ALA A 41 16.79 2.91 3.42
CA ALA A 41 15.52 2.23 3.60
C ALA A 41 14.62 2.42 2.38
N VAL A 42 14.44 3.67 1.92
CA VAL A 42 13.65 4.01 0.73
C VAL A 42 14.19 3.37 -0.54
N ALA A 43 15.51 3.38 -0.75
CA ALA A 43 16.13 2.81 -1.95
C ALA A 43 16.06 1.28 -1.99
N SER A 44 16.10 0.62 -0.83
CA SER A 44 16.22 -0.83 -0.75
C SER A 44 14.94 -1.58 -1.13
N ARG A 45 13.76 -1.04 -0.81
CA ARG A 45 12.49 -1.77 -0.92
C ARG A 45 11.27 -0.83 -1.08
N PRO A 46 10.34 -1.13 -2.01
CA PRO A 46 9.02 -0.49 -2.04
C PRO A 46 8.29 -0.60 -0.70
N GLY A 47 7.49 0.41 -0.35
CA GLY A 47 6.79 0.54 0.93
C GLY A 47 7.63 0.98 2.13
N PHE A 48 8.96 1.12 2.01
CA PHE A 48 9.80 1.62 3.11
C PHE A 48 9.77 3.15 3.25
N ALA A 49 9.30 3.88 2.22
CA ALA A 49 9.07 5.32 2.31
C ALA A 49 8.06 5.70 3.40
N VAL A 50 7.01 4.91 3.61
CA VAL A 50 6.08 5.10 4.73
C VAL A 50 6.79 5.01 6.08
N LYS A 51 7.65 3.99 6.25
CA LYS A 51 8.39 3.79 7.50
C LYS A 51 9.38 4.91 7.77
N ALA A 52 10.08 5.35 6.72
CA ALA A 52 10.97 6.51 6.80
C ALA A 52 10.18 7.77 7.18
N LEU A 53 9.03 8.03 6.54
CA LEU A 53 8.18 9.17 6.88
C LEU A 53 7.61 9.10 8.30
N ASP A 54 7.25 7.93 8.82
CA ASP A 54 6.85 7.80 10.24
C ASP A 54 7.99 8.18 11.18
N LYS A 55 9.21 7.66 10.91
CA LYS A 55 10.40 7.97 11.71
C LYS A 55 10.79 9.45 11.63
N ILE A 56 10.83 10.02 10.43
CA ILE A 56 11.08 11.45 10.21
C ILE A 56 9.98 12.27 10.90
N GLY A 57 8.72 11.86 10.72
CA GLY A 57 7.56 12.47 11.34
C GLY A 57 7.72 12.59 12.85
N ARG A 58 8.19 11.56 13.55
CA ARG A 58 8.46 11.60 15.01
C ARG A 58 9.52 12.62 15.42
N ARG A 59 10.43 13.01 14.52
CA ARG A 59 11.47 14.02 14.74
C ARG A 59 11.01 15.45 14.45
N MET A 60 9.92 15.62 13.69
CA MET A 60 9.41 16.94 13.29
C MET A 60 8.86 17.74 14.49
N PRO A 61 9.06 19.07 14.52
CA PRO A 61 8.41 19.95 15.49
C PRO A 61 6.89 19.84 15.41
N PRO A 62 6.16 19.72 16.54
CA PRO A 62 4.71 19.81 16.54
C PRO A 62 4.23 21.25 16.27
N GLY A 63 3.03 21.39 15.68
CA GLY A 63 2.38 22.68 15.46
C GLY A 63 2.75 23.37 14.15
N ASP A 64 3.57 22.73 13.31
CA ASP A 64 3.78 23.14 11.92
C ASP A 64 2.78 22.39 11.02
N GLU A 65 1.91 23.16 10.36
CA GLU A 65 0.84 22.63 9.50
C GLU A 65 1.39 21.73 8.37
N MET A 66 2.57 22.03 7.83
CA MET A 66 3.18 21.27 6.75
C MET A 66 3.64 19.91 7.24
N TYR A 67 4.24 19.84 8.43
CA TYR A 67 4.69 18.60 9.05
C TYR A 67 3.52 17.74 9.53
N ASP A 68 2.47 18.36 10.09
CA ASP A 68 1.28 17.63 10.50
C ASP A 68 0.54 17.01 9.30
N LYS A 69 0.50 17.70 8.16
CA LYS A 69 -0.01 17.14 6.89
C LYS A 69 0.85 15.97 6.40
N ALA A 70 2.18 16.10 6.44
CA ALA A 70 3.07 15.01 6.04
C ALA A 70 2.85 13.74 6.88
N ARG A 71 2.70 13.90 8.20
CA ARG A 71 2.36 12.81 9.13
C ARG A 71 1.02 12.15 8.79
N ALA A 72 -0.01 12.94 8.53
CA ALA A 72 -1.33 12.43 8.15
C ALA A 72 -1.30 11.64 6.84
N ILE A 73 -0.57 12.15 5.84
CA ILE A 73 -0.37 11.46 4.55
C ILE A 73 0.35 10.12 4.76
N ALA A 74 1.42 10.09 5.55
CA ALA A 74 2.16 8.87 5.84
C ALA A 74 1.28 7.82 6.57
N ALA A 75 0.48 8.24 7.54
CA ALA A 75 -0.43 7.36 8.28
C ALA A 75 -1.49 6.74 7.37
N ASP A 76 -2.06 7.51 6.43
CA ASP A 76 -3.04 6.99 5.49
C ASP A 76 -2.40 6.15 4.38
N ALA A 77 -1.20 6.51 3.93
CA ALA A 77 -0.40 5.70 3.02
C ALA A 77 -0.12 4.31 3.60
N GLN A 78 0.23 4.24 4.90
CA GLN A 78 0.43 2.98 5.59
C GLN A 78 -0.79 2.07 5.49
N LYS A 79 -2.00 2.62 5.69
CA LYS A 79 -3.25 1.84 5.63
C LYS A 79 -3.48 1.27 4.24
N VAL A 80 -3.40 2.10 3.20
CA VAL A 80 -3.71 1.66 1.82
C VAL A 80 -2.64 0.72 1.26
N LEU A 81 -1.35 0.94 1.59
CA LEU A 81 -0.26 0.05 1.16
C LEU A 81 -0.28 -1.28 1.92
N HIS A 82 -0.69 -1.29 3.19
CA HIS A 82 -0.94 -2.53 3.92
C HIS A 82 -2.05 -3.36 3.28
N GLU A 83 -3.13 -2.71 2.85
CA GLU A 83 -4.23 -3.38 2.17
C GLU A 83 -3.83 -3.92 0.80
N ARG A 84 -3.03 -3.17 0.04
CA ARG A 84 -2.39 -3.67 -1.19
C ARG A 84 -1.49 -4.89 -0.91
N HIS A 85 -0.73 -4.88 0.17
CA HIS A 85 0.10 -6.03 0.55
C HIS A 85 -0.75 -7.27 0.87
N ARG A 86 -1.87 -7.10 1.59
CA ARG A 86 -2.84 -8.17 1.84
C ARG A 86 -3.32 -8.80 0.53
N ILE A 87 -3.69 -7.99 -0.45
CA ILE A 87 -4.16 -8.46 -1.77
C ILE A 87 -3.06 -9.20 -2.52
N ALA A 88 -1.84 -8.68 -2.56
CA ALA A 88 -0.71 -9.35 -3.21
C ALA A 88 -0.40 -10.70 -2.56
N HIS A 89 -0.46 -10.78 -1.23
CA HIS A 89 -0.29 -12.02 -0.49
C HIS A 89 -1.42 -13.02 -0.79
N SER A 90 -2.68 -12.57 -0.79
CA SER A 90 -3.83 -13.39 -1.17
C SER A 90 -3.69 -13.97 -2.57
N LEU A 91 -3.28 -13.15 -3.55
CA LEU A 91 -3.04 -13.60 -4.92
C LEU A 91 -1.92 -14.63 -4.98
N HIS A 92 -0.80 -14.37 -4.30
CA HIS A 92 0.33 -15.29 -4.20
C HIS A 92 -0.09 -16.65 -3.66
N VAL A 93 -0.82 -16.69 -2.54
CA VAL A 93 -1.35 -17.93 -1.95
C VAL A 93 -2.25 -18.67 -2.95
N VAL A 94 -3.15 -17.99 -3.65
CA VAL A 94 -4.03 -18.63 -4.65
C VAL A 94 -3.25 -19.18 -5.84
N THR A 95 -2.22 -18.46 -6.31
CA THR A 95 -1.38 -18.93 -7.42
C THR A 95 -0.46 -20.09 -7.04
N GLU A 96 0.13 -20.07 -5.84
CA GLU A 96 0.94 -21.19 -5.34
C GLU A 96 0.07 -22.43 -5.05
N THR A 97 -1.16 -22.21 -4.57
CA THR A 97 -2.08 -23.31 -4.30
C THR A 97 -2.62 -23.97 -5.57
N ALA A 98 -2.85 -23.19 -6.64
CA ALA A 98 -3.24 -23.73 -7.94
C ALA A 98 -2.12 -24.59 -8.60
N ALA A 99 -0.86 -24.34 -8.27
CA ALA A 99 0.29 -25.08 -8.80
C ALA A 99 0.80 -26.23 -7.89
N GLY A 100 0.34 -26.34 -6.63
CA GLY A 100 1.05 -27.18 -5.65
C GLY A 100 0.30 -27.71 -4.43
N VAL A 101 -1.04 -27.82 -4.43
CA VAL A 101 -1.80 -28.34 -3.25
C VAL A 101 -1.73 -29.86 -3.10
N ARG A 102 -0.55 -30.39 -2.80
CA ARG A 102 -0.51 -31.57 -1.92
C ARG A 102 0.69 -31.63 -1.01
N GLU A 103 1.79 -30.94 -1.32
CA GLU A 103 3.05 -31.21 -0.63
C GLU A 103 3.67 -30.00 0.09
N ALA A 104 3.33 -28.76 -0.27
CA ALA A 104 3.96 -27.55 0.30
C ALA A 104 3.09 -26.81 1.36
N VAL A 105 2.31 -27.53 2.15
CA VAL A 105 1.47 -26.99 3.24
C VAL A 105 2.29 -26.64 4.51
N THR A 106 3.53 -26.22 4.33
CA THR A 106 4.48 -25.77 5.36
C THR A 106 5.23 -24.59 4.71
N VAL A 107 5.31 -23.34 5.17
CA VAL A 107 5.37 -22.75 6.52
C VAL A 107 5.09 -21.24 6.36
N HIS A 108 3.93 -20.71 6.78
CA HIS A 108 3.86 -19.30 7.19
C HIS A 108 2.74 -19.09 8.22
N PRO A 109 3.00 -18.49 9.40
CA PRO A 109 2.03 -18.36 10.49
C PRO A 109 0.72 -17.67 10.10
N ARG A 110 0.77 -16.78 9.10
CA ARG A 110 -0.41 -16.05 8.61
C ARG A 110 -1.32 -16.89 7.70
N THR A 111 -0.77 -17.93 7.05
CA THR A 111 -1.50 -18.86 6.19
C THR A 111 -2.30 -19.87 7.01
N GLU A 112 -1.79 -20.26 8.18
CA GLU A 112 -2.51 -21.12 9.13
C GLU A 112 -3.72 -20.41 9.76
N MET A 113 -3.61 -19.10 10.02
CA MET A 113 -4.72 -18.27 10.52
C MET A 113 -5.84 -18.09 9.49
N LEU A 114 -5.52 -18.20 8.19
CA LEU A 114 -6.50 -18.15 7.10
C LEU A 114 -7.18 -19.52 6.87
N LYS A 115 -6.44 -20.62 7.00
CA LYS A 115 -7.00 -21.99 6.92
C LYS A 115 -7.96 -22.31 8.07
N THR A 116 -7.64 -21.89 9.29
CA THR A 116 -8.53 -22.05 10.46
C THR A 116 -9.83 -21.27 10.31
N ARG A 117 -9.83 -20.14 9.57
CA ARG A 117 -11.03 -19.39 9.23
C ARG A 117 -11.85 -19.98 8.08
N GLN A 118 -11.24 -20.80 7.22
CA GLN A 118 -11.92 -21.51 6.13
C GLN A 118 -12.58 -22.81 6.59
N ARG A 119 -12.10 -23.40 7.69
CA ARG A 119 -12.78 -24.48 8.43
C ARG A 119 -13.48 -23.92 9.67
N GLY A 120 -14.47 -23.05 9.48
CA GLY A 120 -15.45 -22.82 10.55
C GLY A 120 -16.16 -24.14 10.86
N ALA A 121 -16.34 -24.45 12.14
CA ALA A 121 -16.92 -25.70 12.64
C ALA A 121 -18.38 -25.95 12.21
N ASP A 122 -19.02 -24.99 11.51
CA ASP A 122 -20.45 -24.98 11.21
C ASP A 122 -20.78 -24.89 9.70
N GLY A 123 -19.80 -25.06 8.80
CA GLY A 123 -20.06 -25.06 7.35
C GLY A 123 -20.33 -23.67 6.74
N GLU A 124 -20.13 -22.58 7.50
CA GLU A 124 -20.13 -21.24 6.93
C GLU A 124 -18.86 -21.00 6.10
N ALA A 125 -19.06 -20.44 4.90
CA ALA A 125 -17.98 -20.08 4.00
C ALA A 125 -17.01 -19.11 4.69
N GLY A 126 -15.76 -19.55 4.87
CA GLY A 126 -14.69 -18.68 5.39
C GLY A 126 -14.48 -17.45 4.49
N PRO A 127 -13.85 -16.39 5.02
CA PRO A 127 -13.71 -15.13 4.32
C PRO A 127 -13.03 -15.32 2.95
N GLU A 128 -13.58 -14.67 1.94
CA GLU A 128 -13.10 -14.76 0.56
C GLU A 128 -11.62 -14.35 0.48
N LEU A 129 -10.79 -15.25 -0.08
CA LEU A 129 -9.33 -15.08 -0.13
C LEU A 129 -8.92 -13.99 -1.12
N LEU A 130 -9.61 -13.89 -2.26
CA LEU A 130 -9.37 -12.88 -3.29
C LEU A 130 -10.31 -11.68 -3.10
N PRO A 131 -9.83 -10.44 -3.35
CA PRO A 131 -10.70 -9.28 -3.32
C PRO A 131 -11.66 -9.26 -4.52
N THR A 132 -12.82 -8.65 -4.35
CA THR A 132 -13.74 -8.40 -5.46
C THR A 132 -13.22 -7.27 -6.39
N ALA A 133 -13.79 -7.15 -7.58
CA ALA A 133 -13.48 -6.03 -8.49
C ALA A 133 -13.82 -4.67 -7.87
N ASP A 134 -14.91 -4.59 -7.10
CA ASP A 134 -15.33 -3.37 -6.40
C ASP A 134 -14.36 -3.02 -5.27
N GLU A 135 -13.86 -4.02 -4.53
CA GLU A 135 -12.83 -3.82 -3.50
C GLU A 135 -11.52 -3.32 -4.12
N LEU A 136 -11.12 -3.85 -5.28
CA LEU A 136 -9.95 -3.39 -6.03
C LEU A 136 -10.14 -1.95 -6.54
N ALA A 137 -11.32 -1.62 -7.05
CA ALA A 137 -11.65 -0.26 -7.48
C ALA A 137 -11.62 0.72 -6.30
N ALA A 138 -12.27 0.37 -5.18
CA ALA A 138 -12.27 1.17 -3.97
C ALA A 138 -10.87 1.38 -3.40
N LEU A 139 -10.02 0.35 -3.41
CA LEU A 139 -8.62 0.48 -3.02
C LEU A 139 -7.85 1.41 -3.97
N THR A 140 -8.03 1.25 -5.29
CA THR A 140 -7.39 2.12 -6.28
C THR A 140 -7.75 3.59 -6.01
N HIS A 141 -9.02 3.90 -5.80
CA HIS A 141 -9.47 5.25 -5.48
C HIS A 141 -8.84 5.80 -4.19
N ARG A 142 -8.78 4.98 -3.13
CA ARG A 142 -8.14 5.40 -1.88
C ARG A 142 -6.65 5.66 -2.04
N VAL A 143 -5.93 4.79 -2.77
CA VAL A 143 -4.51 4.99 -3.06
C VAL A 143 -4.28 6.28 -3.85
N LEU A 144 -5.09 6.54 -4.88
CA LEU A 144 -5.03 7.78 -5.66
C LEU A 144 -5.36 9.01 -4.81
N GLY A 145 -6.32 8.91 -3.88
CA GLY A 145 -6.65 10.00 -2.96
C GLY A 145 -5.52 10.35 -1.99
N VAL A 146 -4.77 9.35 -1.50
CA VAL A 146 -3.55 9.60 -0.72
C VAL A 146 -2.46 10.19 -1.61
N GLY A 147 -2.29 9.66 -2.83
CA GLY A 147 -1.31 10.17 -3.80
C GLY A 147 -1.56 11.63 -4.17
N ALA A 148 -2.81 12.03 -4.39
CA ALA A 148 -3.17 13.41 -4.68
C ALA A 148 -2.78 14.35 -3.55
N ARG A 149 -3.03 13.97 -2.29
CA ARG A 149 -2.58 14.75 -1.12
C ARG A 149 -1.07 14.82 -1.01
N ALA A 150 -0.35 13.73 -1.32
CA ALA A 150 1.11 13.72 -1.34
C ALA A 150 1.67 14.65 -2.43
N ALA A 151 1.08 14.64 -3.63
CA ALA A 151 1.45 15.53 -4.72
C ALA A 151 1.17 17.00 -4.36
N GLU A 152 0.00 17.31 -3.81
CA GLU A 152 -0.35 18.65 -3.33
C GLU A 152 0.63 19.14 -2.26
N TRP A 153 0.99 18.27 -1.32
CA TRP A 153 1.99 18.57 -0.31
C TRP A 153 3.34 18.90 -0.95
N LEU A 154 3.80 18.13 -1.93
CA LEU A 154 5.07 18.37 -2.63
C LEU A 154 5.09 19.70 -3.37
N VAL A 155 4.00 20.04 -4.07
CA VAL A 155 3.84 21.34 -4.76
C VAL A 155 3.96 22.48 -3.76
N ARG A 156 3.24 22.39 -2.63
CA ARG A 156 3.27 23.44 -1.59
C ARG A 156 4.64 23.54 -0.89
N TYR A 157 5.27 22.40 -0.60
CA TYR A 157 6.56 22.36 0.11
C TYR A 157 7.70 22.93 -0.73
N THR A 158 7.72 22.63 -2.02
CA THR A 158 8.78 23.06 -2.95
C THR A 158 8.56 24.46 -3.52
N GLY A 159 7.36 25.02 -3.38
CA GLY A 159 6.97 26.29 -4.01
C GLY A 159 6.86 26.21 -5.54
N MET A 160 6.83 25.00 -6.13
CA MET A 160 6.61 24.83 -7.56
C MET A 160 5.18 25.24 -7.93
N PRO A 161 4.96 25.86 -9.11
CA PRO A 161 3.62 26.18 -9.58
C PRO A 161 2.81 24.89 -9.82
N ASP A 162 1.51 24.96 -9.50
CA ASP A 162 0.56 23.87 -9.73
C ASP A 162 0.45 23.57 -11.24
N PRO A 163 0.84 22.38 -11.71
CA PRO A 163 0.84 22.05 -13.13
C PRO A 163 -0.58 21.94 -13.74
N SER A 164 -1.63 21.94 -12.91
CA SER A 164 -3.02 22.00 -13.37
C SER A 164 -3.51 23.42 -13.66
N ARG A 165 -2.69 24.44 -13.38
CA ARG A 165 -3.01 25.87 -13.55
C ARG A 165 -2.18 26.56 -14.65
N THR A 166 -1.37 25.82 -15.38
CA THR A 166 -0.56 26.26 -16.54
C THR A 166 -1.04 25.58 -17.81
#